data_AF-A0AAX4P718-F1
#
_entry.id   AF-A0AAX4P718-F1
#
_cell.length_a   1.000
_cell.length_b   1.000
_cell.length_c   1.000
_cell.angle_alpha   90.00
_cell.angle_beta   90.00
_cell.angle_gamma   90.00
#
_symmetry.space_group_name_H-M   'P 1'
#
loop_
_entity.id
_entity.type
_entity.pdbx_description
1 polymer ?
#
loop_
_entity_poly.entity_id
_entity_poly.type
_entity_poly.pdbx_seq_one_letter_code
_entity_poly.pdbx_strand_id
1 'polypeptide(L)'
;MTHPFADYNKYQNQGVLVGNWVEEHALKTSTGTHRYEAWVAAEQESVYPKHLKASSMETFGRVFEHSDNLHSKDWITHNHSTHCHSQGNYREQALQGKRSTRMMKKALEEALQEPDKEPEKPNFETSQRATYKENDLKGLVIGARVMKTQDGKPVKRDHVFLAESKIVDRYRADKVRGREFNTGTPPDQAVTIYSTTTIK
;
A
#
# COMPACT_ATOMS: atom_id res chain seq x y z
N MET A 1 51.12 44.07 -0.21
CA MET A 1 51.10 43.02 0.84
C MET A 1 51.14 43.72 2.17
N THR A 2 50.12 43.53 3.01
CA THR A 2 50.05 44.11 4.35
C THR A 2 50.59 43.09 5.35
N HIS A 3 51.65 43.44 6.08
CA HIS A 3 52.21 42.58 7.13
C HIS A 3 51.59 42.93 8.49
N PRO A 4 51.21 41.93 9.31
CA PRO A 4 50.70 42.21 10.65
C PRO A 4 51.82 42.74 11.54
N PHE A 5 51.64 43.96 12.07
CA PHE A 5 52.57 44.55 13.04
C PHE A 5 52.45 43.82 14.39
N ALA A 6 53.59 43.38 14.93
CA ALA A 6 53.63 42.43 16.04
C ALA A 6 54.85 42.58 16.96
N ASP A 7 55.38 43.79 17.07
CA ASP A 7 56.58 44.03 17.88
C ASP A 7 56.32 44.07 19.38
N TYR A 8 55.07 44.27 19.79
CA TYR A 8 54.61 44.22 21.18
C TYR A 8 54.08 42.83 21.55
N ASN A 9 53.93 42.54 22.85
CA ASN A 9 53.37 41.29 23.39
C ASN A 9 54.14 39.99 23.03
N LYS A 10 55.46 40.06 22.84
CA LYS A 10 56.32 38.91 22.47
C LYS A 10 56.42 37.81 23.55
N TYR A 11 56.36 38.17 24.83
CA TYR A 11 56.44 37.24 25.96
C TYR A 11 55.27 37.46 26.91
N GLN A 12 54.50 36.41 27.20
CA GLN A 12 53.35 36.40 28.12
C GLN A 12 52.60 37.74 28.17
N ASN A 13 51.92 38.07 27.07
CA ASN A 13 51.00 39.19 26.86
C ASN A 13 51.04 40.31 27.92
N GLN A 14 51.76 41.38 27.62
CA GLN A 14 52.03 42.54 28.49
C GLN A 14 50.84 43.51 28.58
N GLY A 15 49.68 43.17 27.99
CA GLY A 15 48.46 43.99 28.06
C GLY A 15 48.42 45.19 27.11
N VAL A 16 49.33 45.24 26.11
CA VAL A 16 49.39 46.35 25.15
C VAL A 16 48.38 46.14 24.02
N LEU A 17 47.49 47.13 23.79
CA LEU A 17 46.42 47.08 22.79
C LEU A 17 46.88 47.59 21.40
N VAL A 18 47.93 46.99 20.86
CA VAL A 18 48.52 47.37 19.56
C VAL A 18 48.55 46.17 18.61
N GLY A 19 48.22 46.37 17.35
CA GLY A 19 48.16 45.31 16.33
C GLY A 19 46.89 44.46 16.43
N ASN A 20 47.00 43.16 16.15
CA ASN A 20 45.86 42.23 16.15
C ASN A 20 45.50 41.71 17.56
N TRP A 21 45.47 42.61 18.54
CA TRP A 21 45.34 42.25 19.96
C TRP A 21 44.00 41.58 20.29
N VAL A 22 42.93 41.87 19.53
CA VAL A 22 41.59 41.30 19.73
C VAL A 22 41.58 39.81 19.45
N GLU A 23 42.08 39.40 18.28
CA GLU A 23 42.21 37.98 17.91
C GLU A 23 43.18 37.25 18.83
N GLU A 24 44.28 37.89 19.23
CA GLU A 24 45.22 37.30 20.20
C GLU A 24 44.59 37.10 21.58
N HIS A 25 43.73 38.03 22.02
CA HIS A 25 42.98 37.89 23.27
C HIS A 25 41.94 36.76 23.16
N ALA A 26 41.20 36.68 22.05
CA ALA A 26 40.25 35.60 21.80
C ALA A 26 40.96 34.23 21.79
N LEU A 27 42.09 34.13 21.09
CA LEU A 27 42.94 32.93 21.03
C LEU A 27 43.46 32.51 22.41
N LYS A 28 43.91 33.47 23.23
CA LYS A 28 44.30 33.21 24.63
C LYS A 28 43.15 32.68 25.45
N THR A 29 41.95 33.22 25.24
CA THR A 29 40.76 32.86 26.04
C THR A 29 40.30 31.44 25.72
N SER A 30 40.38 31.00 24.46
CA SER A 30 40.01 29.64 24.05
C SER A 30 41.09 28.60 24.33
N THR A 31 42.35 28.89 23.98
CA THR A 31 43.44 27.89 24.01
C THR A 31 44.44 28.06 25.16
N GLY A 32 44.25 29.08 26.01
CA GLY A 32 45.18 29.42 27.10
C GLY A 32 46.55 29.96 26.64
N THR A 33 46.80 30.02 25.33
CA THR A 33 48.12 30.27 24.75
C THR A 33 48.08 31.38 23.69
N HIS A 34 49.20 32.09 23.52
CA HIS A 34 49.33 33.21 22.57
C HIS A 34 49.89 32.74 21.22
N ARG A 35 50.26 33.71 20.37
CA ARG A 35 51.02 33.52 19.13
C ARG A 35 52.26 32.64 19.33
N TYR A 36 52.95 32.82 20.45
CA TYR A 36 54.09 32.01 20.85
C TYR A 36 53.67 31.14 22.05
N GLU A 37 53.50 29.84 21.83
CA GLU A 37 53.68 28.88 22.91
C GLU A 37 55.16 28.93 23.29
N ALA A 38 55.50 29.00 24.58
CA ALA A 38 56.90 28.94 24.97
C ALA A 38 57.41 27.54 24.63
N TRP A 39 58.22 27.40 23.57
CA TRP A 39 58.85 26.14 23.15
C TRP A 39 59.77 25.52 24.22
N VAL A 40 60.01 26.29 25.29
CA VAL A 40 60.85 25.95 26.42
C VAL A 40 60.02 26.28 27.66
N ALA A 41 59.56 25.26 28.41
CA ALA A 41 59.38 25.47 29.84
C ALA A 41 60.74 25.97 30.32
N ALA A 42 60.80 27.19 30.87
CA ALA A 42 62.06 27.84 31.22
C ALA A 42 62.77 27.09 32.36
N GLU A 43 63.31 25.90 32.09
CA GLU A 43 64.37 25.27 32.87
C GLU A 43 65.66 26.03 32.53
N GLN A 44 65.96 27.01 33.38
CA GLN A 44 67.09 27.93 33.29
C GLN A 44 68.45 27.26 33.60
N GLU A 45 68.72 26.02 33.19
CA GLU A 45 69.92 25.30 33.69
C GLU A 45 70.87 24.67 32.65
N SER A 46 70.59 24.70 31.35
CA SER A 46 71.53 24.09 30.37
C SER A 46 72.16 25.08 29.39
N VAL A 47 73.50 25.12 29.40
CA VAL A 47 74.37 25.93 28.51
C VAL A 47 74.33 25.46 27.03
N TYR A 48 73.83 24.24 26.76
CA TYR A 48 73.79 23.67 25.42
C TYR A 48 72.37 23.66 24.82
N PRO A 49 72.20 24.04 23.55
CA PRO A 49 70.91 23.99 22.87
C PRO A 49 70.49 22.53 22.66
N LYS A 50 69.53 22.05 23.45
CA LYS A 50 68.86 20.77 23.19
C LYS A 50 67.81 20.99 22.10
N HIS A 51 67.89 20.21 21.02
CA HIS A 51 66.80 20.10 20.04
C HIS A 51 65.60 19.37 20.70
N LEU A 52 64.79 20.12 21.44
CA LEU A 52 63.49 19.66 21.90
C LEU A 52 62.58 19.58 20.68
N LYS A 53 62.08 18.38 20.38
CA LYS A 53 61.01 18.22 19.39
C LYS A 53 59.82 19.03 19.91
N ALA A 54 59.34 19.98 19.10
CA ALA A 54 58.17 20.77 19.43
C ALA A 54 57.08 19.83 19.94
N SER A 55 56.67 20.04 21.20
CA SER A 55 55.45 19.46 21.75
C SER A 55 54.33 19.70 20.74
N SER A 56 53.52 18.69 20.47
CA SER A 56 52.40 18.81 19.53
C SER A 56 51.41 19.85 20.05
N MET A 57 51.53 21.09 19.59
CA MET A 57 50.58 22.16 19.92
C MET A 57 49.20 21.77 19.39
N GLU A 58 48.17 21.95 20.19
CA GLU A 58 46.80 21.66 19.77
C GLU A 58 46.35 22.68 18.72
N THR A 59 46.26 22.24 17.46
CA THR A 59 45.93 23.12 16.33
C THR A 59 44.43 23.22 16.04
N PHE A 60 43.62 22.25 16.50
CA PHE A 60 42.21 22.18 16.15
C PHE A 60 41.42 23.41 16.61
N GLY A 61 41.56 23.77 17.89
CA GLY A 61 40.92 24.96 18.48
C GLY A 61 41.36 26.30 17.87
N ARG A 62 42.51 26.31 17.18
CA ARG A 62 43.08 27.53 16.57
C ARG A 62 42.63 27.75 15.13
N VAL A 63 42.24 26.69 14.43
CA VAL A 63 42.03 26.70 12.97
C VAL A 63 40.60 26.36 12.58
N PHE A 64 39.95 25.43 13.28
CA PHE A 64 38.69 24.83 12.84
C PHE A 64 37.54 24.93 13.84
N GLU A 65 37.81 25.21 15.11
CA GLU A 65 36.76 25.24 16.12
C GLU A 65 35.86 26.48 15.95
N HIS A 66 34.55 26.25 16.00
CA HIS A 66 33.53 27.29 15.99
C HIS A 66 32.66 27.07 17.23
N SER A 67 32.30 28.16 17.94
CA SER A 67 31.47 28.09 19.15
C SER A 67 30.11 27.43 18.93
N ASP A 68 29.61 27.51 17.69
CA ASP A 68 28.26 27.08 17.32
C ASP A 68 28.25 25.66 16.73
N ASN A 69 29.37 24.93 16.84
CA ASN A 69 29.47 23.57 16.32
C ASN A 69 28.55 22.60 17.08
N LEU A 70 27.81 21.80 16.32
CA LEU A 70 26.95 20.76 16.87
C LEU A 70 27.82 19.64 17.49
N HIS A 71 27.53 19.28 18.74
CA HIS A 71 28.24 18.19 19.40
C HIS A 71 27.98 16.87 18.66
N SER A 72 28.99 16.01 18.61
CA SER A 72 28.89 14.67 17.99
C SER A 72 27.72 13.81 18.51
N LYS A 73 27.23 14.06 19.72
CA LYS A 73 26.08 13.37 20.30
C LYS A 73 24.77 13.72 19.60
N ASP A 74 24.68 14.91 19.05
CA ASP A 74 23.50 15.43 18.37
C ASP A 74 23.56 15.19 16.86
N TRP A 75 24.59 14.50 16.36
CA TRP A 75 24.70 14.10 14.97
C TRP A 75 23.65 13.03 14.67
N ILE A 76 22.58 13.45 14.00
CA ILE A 76 21.48 12.58 13.59
C ILE A 76 21.45 12.53 12.07
N THR A 77 21.36 11.33 11.51
CA THR A 77 21.21 11.17 10.07
C THR A 77 19.86 11.71 9.62
N HIS A 78 19.79 12.24 8.39
CA HIS A 78 18.53 12.74 7.83
C HIS A 78 17.40 11.71 7.91
N ASN A 79 17.71 10.43 7.70
CA ASN A 79 16.74 9.35 7.80
C ASN A 79 16.23 9.15 9.23
N HIS A 80 17.10 9.27 10.23
CA HIS A 80 16.70 9.09 11.63
C HIS A 80 15.88 10.28 12.15
N SER A 81 16.12 11.50 11.65
CA SER A 81 15.32 12.66 12.03
C SER A 81 13.94 12.68 11.36
N THR A 82 13.84 12.21 10.12
CA THR A 82 12.60 12.25 9.33
C THR A 82 11.71 11.01 9.53
N HIS A 83 12.31 9.83 9.65
CA HIS A 83 11.59 8.55 9.73
C HIS A 83 11.69 7.94 11.13
N CYS A 84 11.21 8.65 12.14
CA CYS A 84 11.07 8.09 13.48
C CYS A 84 9.76 7.29 13.58
N HIS A 85 9.87 5.97 13.79
CA HIS A 85 8.75 5.02 13.76
C HIS A 85 7.68 5.27 14.85
N SER A 86 7.95 6.12 15.84
CA SER A 86 7.06 6.41 16.97
C SER A 86 6.53 7.85 17.02
N GLN A 87 6.94 8.73 16.10
CA GLN A 87 6.58 10.15 16.08
C GLN A 87 5.36 10.44 15.19
N GLY A 88 4.38 9.53 15.19
CA GLY A 88 3.10 9.79 14.55
C GLY A 88 2.34 10.88 15.32
N ASN A 89 2.10 12.04 14.70
CA ASN A 89 1.30 13.11 15.30
C ASN A 89 -0.19 12.76 15.47
N TYR A 90 -0.63 11.68 14.82
CA TYR A 90 -1.97 11.16 14.98
C TYR A 90 -2.06 10.37 16.28
N ARG A 91 -2.70 10.97 17.27
CA ARG A 91 -3.10 10.26 18.48
C ARG A 91 -4.20 9.28 18.11
N GLU A 92 -4.02 8.01 18.43
CA GLU A 92 -5.11 7.05 18.43
C GLU A 92 -6.15 7.50 19.44
N GLN A 93 -7.22 8.13 18.95
CA GLN A 93 -8.37 8.45 19.78
C GLN A 93 -9.26 7.22 19.81
N ALA A 94 -9.55 6.71 21.00
CA ALA A 94 -10.60 5.70 21.13
C ALA A 94 -11.95 6.35 20.77
N LEU A 95 -12.53 5.97 19.62
CA LEU A 95 -13.85 6.45 19.19
C LEU A 95 -14.97 6.05 20.17
N GLN A 96 -14.73 5.01 20.97
CA GLN A 96 -15.70 4.44 21.90
C GLN A 96 -15.38 4.81 23.34
N GLY A 97 -16.40 5.27 24.07
CA GLY A 97 -16.30 5.49 25.51
C GLY A 97 -16.26 4.18 26.32
N LYS A 98 -15.87 4.27 27.60
CA LYS A 98 -15.73 3.10 28.50
C LYS A 98 -17.00 2.25 28.63
N ARG A 99 -18.17 2.89 28.54
CA ARG A 99 -19.46 2.18 28.60
C ARG A 99 -19.74 1.40 27.31
N SER A 100 -19.51 2.01 26.15
CA SER A 100 -19.75 1.35 24.86
C SER A 100 -18.76 0.20 24.63
N THR A 101 -17.50 0.34 25.04
CA THR A 101 -16.52 -0.75 24.94
C THR A 101 -16.93 -1.95 25.82
N ARG A 102 -17.45 -1.70 27.03
CA ARG A 102 -17.97 -2.76 27.90
C ARG A 102 -19.18 -3.46 27.31
N MET A 103 -20.11 -2.71 26.71
CA MET A 103 -21.27 -3.30 26.03
C MET A 103 -20.86 -4.10 24.79
N MET A 104 -19.93 -3.59 23.99
CA MET A 104 -19.40 -4.30 22.82
C MET A 104 -18.71 -5.61 23.23
N LYS A 105 -17.92 -5.59 24.31
CA LYS A 105 -17.31 -6.81 24.86
C LYS A 105 -18.35 -7.84 25.28
N LYS A 106 -19.42 -7.41 25.98
CA LYS A 106 -20.51 -8.30 26.40
C LYS A 106 -21.26 -8.88 25.20
N ALA A 107 -21.53 -8.08 24.17
CA ALA A 107 -22.16 -8.54 22.94
C ALA A 107 -21.31 -9.57 22.19
N LEU A 108 -19.98 -9.41 22.18
CA LEU A 108 -19.06 -10.40 21.62
C LEU A 108 -19.07 -11.72 22.42
N GLU A 109 -19.14 -11.64 23.75
CA GLU A 109 -19.26 -12.81 24.62
C GLU A 109 -20.59 -13.55 24.38
N GLU A 110 -21.69 -12.82 24.21
CA GLU A 110 -23.01 -13.41 23.88
C GLU A 110 -23.05 -14.01 22.47
N ALA A 111 -22.40 -13.37 21.49
CA ALA A 111 -22.34 -13.88 20.11
C ALA A 111 -21.50 -15.15 19.97
N LEU A 112 -20.56 -15.40 20.88
CA LEU A 112 -19.80 -16.66 20.95
C LEU A 112 -20.65 -17.82 21.47
N GLN A 113 -21.77 -17.54 22.13
CA GLN A 113 -22.67 -18.57 22.62
C GLN A 113 -23.55 -19.05 21.47
N GLU A 114 -23.34 -20.28 21.02
CA GLU A 114 -24.16 -20.88 19.97
C GLU A 114 -25.62 -20.97 20.43
N PRO A 115 -26.58 -20.47 19.62
CA PRO A 115 -27.98 -20.60 19.97
C PRO A 115 -28.42 -22.06 19.90
N ASP A 116 -29.35 -22.44 20.77
CA ASP A 116 -29.98 -23.75 20.72
C ASP A 116 -30.60 -23.99 19.34
N LYS A 117 -30.38 -25.18 18.77
CA LYS A 117 -30.89 -25.56 17.44
C LYS A 117 -32.40 -25.38 17.43
N GLU A 118 -32.90 -24.53 16.51
CA GLU A 118 -34.34 -24.32 16.34
C GLU A 118 -35.07 -25.66 16.18
N PRO A 119 -36.26 -25.82 16.81
CA PRO A 119 -37.02 -27.05 16.68
C PRO A 119 -37.38 -27.29 15.22
N GLU A 120 -37.20 -28.54 14.77
CA GLU A 120 -37.52 -28.92 13.39
C GLU A 120 -38.98 -28.60 13.09
N LYS A 121 -39.21 -27.80 12.04
CA LYS A 121 -40.56 -27.38 11.66
C LYS A 121 -41.37 -28.62 11.29
N PRO A 122 -42.61 -28.77 11.81
CA PRO A 122 -43.47 -29.87 11.41
C PRO A 122 -43.79 -29.75 9.91
N ASN A 123 -43.55 -30.83 9.16
CA ASN A 123 -43.84 -30.90 7.73
C ASN A 123 -45.36 -30.99 7.50
N PHE A 124 -45.95 -29.92 6.96
CA PHE A 124 -47.36 -29.87 6.55
C PHE A 124 -47.53 -30.20 5.06
N GLU A 125 -46.99 -31.33 4.61
CA GLU A 125 -47.25 -31.77 3.23
C GLU A 125 -48.57 -32.52 3.14
N THR A 126 -49.44 -32.09 2.23
CA THR A 126 -50.67 -32.82 1.89
C THR A 126 -50.31 -34.06 1.06
N SER A 127 -51.11 -35.13 1.20
CA SER A 127 -50.91 -36.40 0.47
C SER A 127 -50.78 -36.21 -1.05
N GLN A 128 -51.44 -35.20 -1.61
CA GLN A 128 -51.39 -34.90 -3.04
C GLN A 128 -50.03 -34.33 -3.48
N ARG A 129 -49.40 -33.46 -2.67
CA ARG A 129 -48.05 -32.92 -2.96
C ARG A 129 -46.98 -34.01 -2.82
N ALA A 130 -47.19 -34.97 -1.93
CA ALA A 130 -46.30 -36.12 -1.79
C ALA A 130 -46.34 -37.05 -3.01
N THR A 131 -47.51 -37.17 -3.66
CA THR A 131 -47.74 -38.14 -4.76
C THR A 131 -47.33 -37.60 -6.13
N TYR A 132 -47.53 -36.31 -6.40
CA TYR A 132 -47.16 -35.69 -7.67
C TYR A 132 -45.89 -34.86 -7.50
N LYS A 133 -44.79 -35.35 -8.07
CA LYS A 133 -43.51 -34.65 -8.13
C LYS A 133 -43.11 -34.44 -9.59
N GLU A 134 -42.46 -33.33 -9.86
CA GLU A 134 -41.86 -33.08 -11.16
C GLU A 134 -40.75 -34.13 -11.38
N ASN A 135 -40.93 -34.97 -12.39
CA ASN A 135 -39.93 -35.97 -12.76
C ASN A 135 -38.98 -35.36 -13.77
N ASP A 136 -37.67 -35.65 -13.63
CA ASP A 136 -36.70 -35.23 -14.63
C ASP A 136 -37.03 -35.92 -15.97
N LEU A 137 -37.23 -35.10 -17.02
CA LEU A 137 -37.55 -35.59 -18.36
C LEU A 137 -36.30 -35.96 -19.18
N LYS A 138 -35.11 -35.86 -18.61
CA LYS A 138 -33.85 -36.26 -19.27
C LYS A 138 -33.85 -37.75 -19.59
N GLY A 139 -33.48 -38.08 -20.83
CA GLY A 139 -33.37 -39.46 -21.30
C GLY A 139 -34.70 -40.10 -21.73
N LEU A 140 -35.85 -39.44 -21.52
CA LEU A 140 -37.12 -39.88 -22.08
C LEU A 140 -37.17 -39.58 -23.58
N VAL A 141 -37.35 -40.62 -24.38
CA VAL A 141 -37.51 -40.50 -25.83
C VAL A 141 -38.96 -40.15 -26.14
N ILE A 142 -39.21 -38.91 -26.55
CA ILE A 142 -40.55 -38.48 -26.98
C ILE A 142 -40.85 -39.14 -28.34
N GLY A 143 -41.92 -39.93 -28.38
CA GLY A 143 -42.39 -40.57 -29.60
C GLY A 143 -42.83 -39.54 -30.65
N ALA A 144 -42.45 -39.77 -31.90
CA ALA A 144 -42.86 -38.90 -33.00
C ALA A 144 -44.07 -39.49 -33.75
N ARG A 145 -44.93 -38.64 -34.35
CA ARG A 145 -46.19 -39.07 -35.02
C ARG A 145 -46.03 -40.24 -36.01
N VAL A 146 -44.91 -40.27 -36.74
CA VAL A 146 -44.51 -41.40 -37.60
C VAL A 146 -43.04 -41.71 -37.32
N MET A 147 -42.75 -42.86 -36.71
CA MET A 147 -41.37 -43.20 -36.27
C MET A 147 -40.61 -44.03 -37.31
N LYS A 148 -41.28 -44.99 -37.94
CA LYS A 148 -40.67 -45.98 -38.83
C LYS A 148 -41.49 -46.17 -40.10
N THR A 149 -40.83 -46.54 -41.19
CA THR A 149 -41.48 -47.03 -42.41
C THR A 149 -41.94 -48.48 -42.24
N GLN A 150 -42.70 -49.01 -43.20
CA GLN A 150 -43.12 -50.43 -43.19
C GLN A 150 -41.92 -51.39 -43.17
N ASP A 151 -40.79 -50.99 -43.79
CA ASP A 151 -39.52 -51.72 -43.74
C ASP A 151 -38.76 -51.58 -42.41
N GLY A 152 -39.32 -50.88 -41.41
CA GLY A 152 -38.72 -50.69 -40.09
C GLY A 152 -37.62 -49.62 -40.01
N LYS A 153 -37.31 -48.92 -41.11
CA LYS A 153 -36.28 -47.87 -41.16
C LYS A 153 -36.78 -46.55 -40.56
N PRO A 154 -35.90 -45.71 -39.97
CA PRO A 154 -36.30 -44.42 -39.42
C PRO A 154 -36.78 -43.46 -40.52
N VAL A 155 -37.86 -42.72 -40.24
CA VAL A 155 -38.44 -41.76 -41.18
C VAL A 155 -37.69 -40.44 -41.12
N LYS A 156 -37.07 -40.03 -42.24
CA LYS A 156 -36.59 -38.65 -42.43
C LYS A 156 -37.77 -37.78 -42.88
N ARG A 157 -38.13 -36.76 -42.10
CA ARG A 157 -39.22 -35.85 -42.44
C ARG A 157 -38.73 -34.70 -43.30
N ASP A 158 -39.41 -34.46 -44.40
CA ASP A 158 -39.17 -33.28 -45.22
C ASP A 158 -40.04 -32.11 -44.77
N HIS A 159 -39.42 -31.15 -44.08
CA HIS A 159 -40.06 -29.91 -43.66
C HIS A 159 -40.59 -29.03 -44.80
N VAL A 160 -39.93 -29.03 -45.97
CA VAL A 160 -40.35 -28.22 -47.13
C VAL A 160 -41.66 -28.76 -47.65
N PHE A 161 -41.72 -30.08 -47.85
CA PHE A 161 -42.94 -30.76 -48.23
C PHE A 161 -44.09 -30.49 -47.24
N LEU A 162 -43.85 -30.63 -45.92
CA LEU A 162 -44.88 -30.40 -44.89
C LEU A 162 -45.47 -28.99 -44.94
N ALA A 163 -44.63 -27.98 -45.23
CA ALA A 163 -45.04 -26.58 -45.32
C ALA A 163 -45.77 -26.29 -46.65
N GLU A 164 -45.25 -26.77 -47.78
CA GLU A 164 -45.85 -26.55 -49.12
C GLU A 164 -47.19 -27.27 -49.27
N SER A 165 -47.30 -28.48 -48.72
CA SER A 165 -48.53 -29.27 -48.72
C SER A 165 -49.55 -28.80 -47.67
N LYS A 166 -49.24 -27.76 -46.89
CA LYS A 166 -50.07 -27.19 -45.82
C LYS A 166 -50.52 -28.21 -44.76
N ILE A 167 -49.75 -29.27 -44.52
CA ILE A 167 -50.03 -30.24 -43.45
C ILE A 167 -49.68 -29.65 -42.09
N VAL A 168 -48.62 -28.83 -42.04
CA VAL A 168 -48.17 -28.11 -40.86
C VAL A 168 -47.82 -26.68 -41.27
N ASP A 169 -48.11 -25.71 -40.39
CA ASP A 169 -47.67 -24.34 -40.58
C ASP A 169 -46.15 -24.28 -40.76
N ARG A 170 -45.68 -23.47 -41.70
CA ARG A 170 -44.25 -23.31 -42.02
C ARG A 170 -43.40 -23.06 -40.77
N TYR A 171 -43.87 -22.20 -39.87
CA TYR A 171 -43.20 -21.91 -38.59
C TYR A 171 -43.04 -23.15 -37.69
N ARG A 172 -44.06 -24.01 -37.61
CA ARG A 172 -44.01 -25.26 -36.84
C ARG A 172 -43.17 -26.32 -37.55
N ALA A 173 -43.21 -26.38 -38.88
CA ALA A 173 -42.39 -27.28 -39.68
C ALA A 173 -40.88 -26.96 -39.56
N ASP A 174 -40.51 -25.68 -39.56
CA ASP A 174 -39.12 -25.25 -39.42
C ASP A 174 -38.55 -25.55 -38.02
N LYS A 175 -39.38 -25.51 -36.97
CA LYS A 175 -38.99 -25.93 -35.60
C LYS A 175 -38.63 -27.42 -35.52
N VAL A 176 -39.21 -28.28 -36.35
CA VAL A 176 -38.89 -29.72 -36.37
C VAL A 176 -37.44 -29.97 -36.77
N ARG A 177 -36.82 -29.05 -37.53
CA ARG A 177 -35.41 -29.13 -37.91
C ARG A 177 -34.45 -28.62 -36.82
N GLY A 178 -34.98 -28.02 -35.75
CA GLY A 178 -34.15 -27.39 -34.71
C GLY A 178 -33.41 -26.14 -35.21
N ARG A 179 -33.91 -25.48 -36.26
CA ARG A 179 -33.29 -24.25 -36.76
C ARG A 179 -33.62 -23.11 -35.79
N GLU A 180 -32.60 -22.62 -35.10
CA GLU A 180 -32.71 -21.38 -34.32
C GLU A 180 -32.86 -20.21 -35.30
N PHE A 181 -33.94 -19.45 -35.15
CA PHE A 181 -34.13 -18.21 -35.87
C PHE A 181 -33.36 -17.13 -35.12
N ASN A 182 -32.13 -16.83 -35.57
CA ASN A 182 -31.43 -15.62 -35.12
C ASN A 182 -32.13 -14.41 -35.74
N THR A 183 -32.98 -13.75 -34.97
CA THR A 183 -33.80 -12.63 -35.45
C THR A 183 -33.06 -11.29 -35.43
N GLY A 184 -31.83 -11.25 -34.89
CA GLY A 184 -30.94 -10.07 -34.90
C GLY A 184 -31.49 -8.83 -34.20
N THR A 185 -32.67 -8.93 -33.58
CA THR A 185 -33.40 -7.82 -32.95
C THR A 185 -33.01 -7.76 -31.46
N PRO A 186 -32.73 -6.57 -30.89
CA PRO A 186 -32.54 -6.42 -29.45
C PRO A 186 -33.78 -6.88 -28.65
N PRO A 187 -33.61 -7.40 -27.43
CA PRO A 187 -34.67 -8.09 -26.67
C PRO A 187 -35.85 -7.19 -26.27
N ASP A 188 -35.68 -5.88 -26.29
CA ASP A 188 -36.68 -4.90 -25.83
C ASP A 188 -37.75 -4.57 -26.87
N GLN A 189 -37.63 -5.05 -28.11
CA GLN A 189 -38.60 -4.81 -29.19
C GLN A 189 -39.31 -6.10 -29.59
N ALA A 190 -40.62 -5.99 -29.85
CA ALA A 190 -41.40 -7.12 -30.35
C ALA A 190 -40.88 -7.57 -31.73
N VAL A 191 -40.47 -8.84 -31.82
CA VAL A 191 -40.05 -9.44 -33.08
C VAL A 191 -41.27 -9.74 -33.95
N THR A 192 -41.40 -9.03 -35.06
CA THR A 192 -42.47 -9.19 -36.06
C THR A 192 -41.88 -9.33 -37.46
N ILE A 193 -42.73 -9.66 -38.45
CA ILE A 193 -42.28 -9.76 -39.86
C ILE A 193 -41.64 -8.44 -40.31
N TYR A 194 -42.15 -7.30 -39.82
CA TYR A 194 -41.66 -5.97 -40.17
C TYR A 194 -40.38 -5.55 -39.43
N SER A 195 -40.08 -6.14 -38.28
CA SER A 195 -38.85 -5.83 -37.52
C SER A 195 -37.62 -6.55 -38.08
N THR A 196 -37.82 -7.58 -38.91
CA THR A 196 -36.73 -8.42 -39.45
C THR A 196 -36.32 -8.05 -40.89
N THR A 197 -37.10 -7.21 -41.57
CA THR A 197 -36.88 -6.78 -42.97
C THR A 197 -35.80 -5.71 -43.18
N THR A 198 -35.18 -5.20 -42.12
CA THR A 198 -34.16 -4.13 -42.15
C THR A 198 -32.72 -4.62 -42.18
N ILE A 199 -32.45 -5.73 -42.89
CA ILE A 199 -31.08 -6.22 -43.13
C ILE A 199 -30.78 -6.02 -44.62
N LYS A 200 -29.88 -5.07 -44.92
CA LYS A 200 -29.24 -4.91 -46.24
C LYS A 200 -28.22 -6.02 -46.48
#